data_AF-Q8VWD6-F1
#
_entry.id   AF-Q8VWD6-F1
#
_cell.length_a   1.000
_cell.length_b   1.000
_cell.length_c   1.000
_cell.angle_alpha   90.00
_cell.angle_beta   90.00
_cell.angle_gamma   90.00
#
_symmetry.space_group_name_H-M   'P 1'
#
loop_
_entity.id
_entity.type
_entity.pdbx_description
1 polymer ?
#
loop_
_entity_poly.entity_id
_entity_poly.type
_entity_poly.pdbx_seq_one_letter_code
_entity_poly.pdbx_strand_id
1 'polypeptide(L)'
;MSDFPPGVTATIRHALVLNLLEAHRRAGDDLPACDLYPDIIRALKWVHSQDPDRAVWLAWHALEEVGGYTRSDEDGPSAEAVARCLRFSLTRETPPFDKWSEDEADRFVTAALIKR
;
A
#
# COMPACT_ATOMS: atom_id res chain seq x y z
N MET A 1 16.51 10.57 11.31
CA MET A 1 16.43 9.22 10.71
C MET A 1 15.84 8.31 11.76
N SER A 2 14.74 7.64 11.46
CA SER A 2 14.15 6.65 12.35
C SER A 2 14.79 5.29 12.08
N ASP A 3 15.36 4.70 13.12
CA ASP A 3 15.96 3.36 13.05
C ASP A 3 14.88 2.32 13.33
N PHE A 4 14.21 1.88 12.27
CA PHE A 4 13.31 0.73 12.35
C PHE A 4 14.12 -0.51 12.76
N PRO A 5 13.57 -1.37 13.64
CA PRO A 5 14.23 -2.63 13.98
C PRO A 5 14.53 -3.47 12.72
N PRO A 6 15.63 -4.24 12.71
CA PRO A 6 15.99 -5.06 11.56
C PRO A 6 14.82 -5.94 11.10
N GLY A 7 14.55 -5.93 9.79
CA GLY A 7 13.50 -6.76 9.16
C GLY A 7 12.08 -6.19 9.22
N VAL A 8 11.80 -5.14 10.02
CA VAL A 8 10.45 -4.57 10.12
C VAL A 8 9.96 -4.00 8.79
N THR A 9 10.79 -3.21 8.10
CA THR A 9 10.43 -2.61 6.81
C THR A 9 10.21 -3.67 5.74
N ALA A 10 11.04 -4.72 5.70
CA ALA A 10 10.86 -5.84 4.79
C ALA A 10 9.55 -6.60 5.08
N THR A 11 9.22 -6.81 6.37
CA THR A 11 7.98 -7.47 6.79
C THR A 11 6.76 -6.67 6.38
N ILE A 12 6.77 -5.35 6.61
CA ILE A 12 5.68 -4.44 6.20
C ILE A 12 5.48 -4.47 4.69
N ARG A 13 6.58 -4.43 3.91
CA ARG A 13 6.51 -4.55 2.45
C ARG A 13 5.84 -5.85 2.02
N HIS A 14 6.32 -6.99 2.50
CA HIS A 14 5.76 -8.29 2.12
C HIS A 14 4.29 -8.43 2.55
N ALA A 15 3.94 -7.94 3.73
CA ALA A 15 2.56 -7.91 4.19
C ALA A 15 1.68 -7.06 3.27
N LEU A 16 2.16 -5.88 2.85
CA LEU A 16 1.45 -5.01 1.92
C LEU A 16 1.23 -5.67 0.55
N VAL A 17 2.25 -6.30 -0.02
CA VAL A 17 2.15 -7.06 -1.29
C VAL A 17 1.09 -8.14 -1.19
N LEU A 18 1.20 -9.02 -0.18
CA LEU A 18 0.28 -10.14 0.00
C LEU A 18 -1.15 -9.68 0.22
N ASN A 19 -1.35 -8.58 0.96
CA ASN A 19 -2.67 -8.03 1.22
C ASN A 19 -3.32 -7.44 -0.03
N LEU A 20 -2.56 -6.76 -0.89
CA LEU A 20 -3.04 -6.26 -2.17
C LEU A 20 -3.44 -7.41 -3.12
N LEU A 21 -2.61 -8.46 -3.21
CA LEU A 21 -2.93 -9.65 -4.01
C LEU A 21 -4.16 -10.39 -3.48
N GLU A 22 -4.26 -10.51 -2.16
CA GLU A 22 -5.41 -11.14 -1.52
C GLU A 22 -6.69 -10.31 -1.68
N ALA A 23 -6.60 -8.99 -1.61
CA ALA A 23 -7.72 -8.10 -1.90
C ALA A 23 -8.19 -8.27 -3.35
N HIS A 24 -7.26 -8.34 -4.31
CA HIS A 24 -7.58 -8.64 -5.70
C HIS A 24 -8.30 -9.98 -5.85
N ARG A 25 -7.76 -11.04 -5.22
CA ARG A 25 -8.36 -12.37 -5.26
C ARG A 25 -9.79 -12.41 -4.71
N ARG A 26 -10.10 -11.57 -3.72
CA ARG A 26 -11.43 -11.50 -3.09
C ARG A 26 -12.41 -10.63 -3.85
N ALA A 27 -11.94 -9.50 -4.37
CA ALA A 27 -12.80 -8.44 -4.90
C ALA A 27 -12.89 -8.45 -6.43
N GLY A 28 -11.92 -9.01 -7.14
CA GLY A 28 -11.82 -8.93 -8.60
C GLY A 28 -11.90 -7.47 -9.07
N ASP A 29 -12.90 -7.16 -9.89
CA ASP A 29 -13.11 -5.82 -10.46
C ASP A 29 -13.45 -4.74 -9.40
N ASP A 30 -13.95 -5.13 -8.22
CA ASP A 30 -14.27 -4.21 -7.12
C ASP A 30 -13.05 -3.81 -6.28
N LEU A 31 -11.85 -4.29 -6.63
CA LEU A 31 -10.59 -3.99 -5.93
C LEU A 31 -10.39 -2.50 -5.59
N PRO A 32 -10.66 -1.53 -6.48
CA PRO A 32 -10.42 -0.11 -6.19
C PRO A 32 -11.17 0.45 -4.96
N ALA A 33 -12.24 -0.22 -4.52
CA ALA A 33 -13.05 0.14 -3.36
C ALA A 33 -12.92 -0.89 -2.21
N CYS A 34 -11.89 -1.75 -2.26
CA CYS A 34 -11.64 -2.75 -1.24
C CYS A 34 -10.75 -2.19 -0.12
N ASP A 35 -11.10 -2.51 1.11
CA ASP A 35 -10.29 -2.19 2.28
C ASP A 35 -9.20 -3.26 2.48
N LEU A 36 -7.96 -2.79 2.58
CA LEU A 36 -6.84 -3.57 3.06
C LEU A 36 -6.95 -3.80 4.57
N TYR A 37 -6.34 -4.90 5.05
CA TYR A 37 -6.25 -5.15 6.49
C TYR A 37 -5.75 -3.91 7.27
N PRO A 38 -6.51 -3.44 8.29
CA PRO A 38 -6.21 -2.22 9.02
C PRO A 38 -4.82 -2.19 9.66
N ASP A 39 -4.30 -3.33 10.10
CA ASP A 39 -2.97 -3.41 10.74
C ASP A 39 -1.83 -3.09 9.76
N ILE A 40 -1.99 -3.43 8.49
CA ILE A 40 -1.00 -3.14 7.44
C ILE A 40 -1.03 -1.66 7.10
N ILE A 41 -2.22 -1.07 7.00
CA ILE A 41 -2.38 0.37 6.82
C ILE A 41 -1.84 1.14 8.02
N ARG A 42 -2.12 0.68 9.25
CA ARG A 42 -1.56 1.25 10.47
C ARG A 42 -0.03 1.20 10.45
N ALA A 43 0.57 0.08 10.06
CA ALA A 43 2.02 -0.05 9.96
C ALA A 43 2.60 0.92 8.91
N LEU A 44 1.93 1.09 7.77
CA LEU A 44 2.35 2.04 6.74
C LEU A 44 2.25 3.50 7.21
N LYS A 45 1.15 3.86 7.88
CA LYS A 45 0.96 5.19 8.50
C LYS A 45 1.97 5.46 9.63
N TRP A 46 2.32 4.43 10.39
CA TRP A 46 3.39 4.50 11.39
C TRP A 46 4.75 4.75 10.75
N VAL A 47 5.12 4.02 9.71
CA VAL A 47 6.37 4.29 8.97
C VAL A 47 6.34 5.71 8.43
N HIS A 48 5.23 6.15 7.83
CA HIS A 48 5.09 7.49 7.29
C HIS A 48 5.27 8.59 8.35
N SER A 49 4.76 8.39 9.57
CA SER A 49 4.93 9.39 10.65
C SER A 49 6.36 9.51 11.16
N GLN A 50 7.21 8.52 10.89
CA GLN A 50 8.61 8.46 11.33
C GLN A 50 9.61 8.76 10.20
N ASP A 51 9.29 8.36 8.97
CA ASP A 51 10.08 8.51 7.74
C ASP A 51 9.15 8.41 6.51
N PRO A 52 8.63 9.56 6.03
CA PRO A 52 7.74 9.61 4.87
C PRO A 52 8.36 8.99 3.61
N ASP A 53 9.64 9.24 3.36
CA ASP A 53 10.34 8.75 2.18
C ASP A 53 10.46 7.23 2.17
N ARG A 54 10.67 6.64 3.35
CA ARG A 54 10.66 5.19 3.55
C ARG A 54 9.28 4.61 3.31
N ALA A 55 8.22 5.23 3.81
CA ALA A 55 6.86 4.76 3.57
C ALA A 55 6.50 4.77 2.08
N VAL A 56 6.86 5.86 1.37
CA VAL A 56 6.68 5.94 -0.09
C VAL A 56 7.51 4.86 -0.79
N TRP A 57 8.74 4.60 -0.34
CA TRP A 57 9.58 3.53 -0.89
C TRP A 57 8.97 2.14 -0.69
N LEU A 58 8.37 1.87 0.47
CA LEU A 58 7.67 0.61 0.75
C LEU A 58 6.45 0.43 -0.16
N ALA A 59 5.65 1.48 -0.31
CA ALA A 59 4.48 1.47 -1.18
C ALA A 59 4.89 1.27 -2.65
N TRP A 60 5.89 2.01 -3.13
CA TRP A 60 6.44 1.85 -4.49
C TRP A 60 6.87 0.40 -4.76
N HIS A 61 7.70 -0.17 -3.88
CA HIS A 61 8.15 -1.54 -4.04
C HIS A 61 6.98 -2.53 -4.06
N ALA A 62 5.99 -2.34 -3.19
CA ALA A 62 4.83 -3.21 -3.16
C ALA A 62 4.01 -3.11 -4.46
N LEU A 63 3.79 -1.91 -4.98
CA LEU A 63 3.08 -1.69 -6.25
C LEU A 63 3.83 -2.30 -7.44
N GLU A 64 5.16 -2.15 -7.50
CA GLU A 64 5.99 -2.76 -8.54
C GLU A 64 5.98 -4.29 -8.45
N GLU A 65 6.08 -4.85 -7.24
CA GLU A 65 6.06 -6.31 -7.03
C GLU A 65 4.70 -6.90 -7.43
N VAL A 66 3.59 -6.28 -6.98
CA VAL A 66 2.22 -6.69 -7.37
C VAL A 66 2.03 -6.57 -8.88
N GLY A 67 2.49 -5.48 -9.51
CA GLY A 67 2.43 -5.31 -10.97
C GLY A 67 3.31 -6.32 -11.74
N GLY A 68 4.33 -6.89 -11.09
CA GLY A 68 5.12 -7.99 -11.62
C GLY A 68 4.32 -9.29 -11.76
N TYR A 69 3.41 -9.58 -10.83
CA TYR A 69 2.53 -10.77 -10.91
C TYR A 69 1.61 -10.70 -12.13
N THR A 70 1.12 -9.51 -12.49
CA THR A 70 0.29 -9.28 -13.69
C THR A 70 1.03 -9.54 -15.00
N ARG A 71 2.36 -9.49 -15.01
CA ARG A 71 3.17 -9.82 -16.20
C ARG A 71 3.39 -11.32 -16.35
N SER A 72 3.25 -12.08 -15.26
CA SER A 72 3.44 -13.53 -15.24
C SER A 72 2.13 -14.33 -15.21
N ASP A 73 1.01 -13.70 -14.85
CA ASP A 73 -0.30 -14.32 -14.67
C ASP A 73 -1.37 -13.46 -15.37
N GLU A 74 -2.16 -14.04 -16.29
CA GLU A 74 -3.14 -13.31 -17.11
C GLU A 74 -4.26 -12.66 -16.26
N ASP A 75 -4.44 -13.11 -15.02
CA ASP A 75 -5.46 -12.63 -14.07
C ASP A 75 -4.91 -11.69 -12.97
N GLY A 76 -3.69 -11.14 -13.11
CA GLY A 76 -3.13 -10.21 -12.12
C GLY A 76 -3.84 -8.84 -12.09
N PRO A 77 -3.81 -8.11 -10.94
CA PRO A 77 -4.47 -6.82 -10.85
C PRO A 77 -3.72 -5.74 -11.66
N SER A 78 -4.45 -4.77 -12.21
CA SER A 78 -3.81 -3.61 -12.82
C SER A 78 -3.15 -2.72 -11.77
N ALA A 79 -1.98 -2.13 -12.09
CA ALA A 79 -1.29 -1.21 -11.18
C ALA A 79 -2.19 -0.04 -10.72
N GLU A 80 -3.08 0.43 -11.59
CA GLU A 80 -4.07 1.45 -11.27
C GLU A 80 -5.09 0.98 -10.23
N ALA A 81 -5.66 -0.23 -10.39
CA ALA A 81 -6.63 -0.76 -9.45
C ALA A 81 -6.02 -0.97 -8.05
N VAL A 82 -4.79 -1.48 -8.00
CA VAL A 82 -4.01 -1.67 -6.76
C VAL A 82 -3.72 -0.33 -6.08
N ALA A 83 -3.30 0.68 -6.86
CA ALA A 83 -3.04 2.01 -6.35
C ALA A 83 -4.30 2.67 -5.78
N ARG A 84 -5.44 2.51 -6.46
CA ARG A 84 -6.74 3.01 -5.98
C ARG A 84 -7.19 2.30 -4.71
N CYS A 85 -7.02 0.97 -4.61
CA CYS A 85 -7.29 0.20 -3.39
C CYS A 85 -6.44 0.70 -2.21
N LEU A 86 -5.15 0.93 -2.42
CA LEU A 86 -4.26 1.50 -1.40
C LEU A 86 -4.72 2.91 -0.99
N ARG A 87 -5.04 3.79 -1.95
CA ARG A 87 -5.55 5.14 -1.68
C ARG A 87 -6.81 5.09 -0.83
N PHE A 88 -7.77 4.25 -1.21
CA PHE A 88 -9.02 4.06 -0.49
C PHE A 88 -8.81 3.56 0.93
N SER A 89 -7.91 2.59 1.12
CA SER A 89 -7.61 2.04 2.45
C SER A 89 -6.93 3.06 3.37
N LEU A 90 -6.12 3.98 2.83
CA LEU A 90 -5.47 5.04 3.59
C LEU A 90 -6.46 6.07 4.16
N THR A 91 -7.59 6.29 3.49
CA THR A 91 -8.65 7.21 3.96
C THR A 91 -9.55 6.58 5.02
N ARG A 92 -9.31 5.32 5.41
CA ARG A 92 -9.96 4.67 6.54
C ARG A 92 -9.29 5.02 7.87
N GLU A 93 -10.14 5.10 8.90
CA GLU A 93 -9.69 5.29 10.28
C GLU A 93 -8.92 4.05 10.75
N THR A 94 -7.72 4.26 11.30
CA THR A 94 -6.80 3.18 11.67
C THR A 94 -6.04 3.55 12.95
N PRO A 95 -6.70 3.46 14.13
CA PRO A 95 -6.13 3.90 15.41
C PRO A 95 -4.75 3.28 15.65
N PRO A 96 -3.75 4.02 16.18
CA PRO A 96 -3.84 5.38 16.71
C PRO A 96 -3.73 6.47 15.64
N PHE A 97 -3.68 6.13 14.35
CA PHE A 97 -3.62 7.10 13.27
C PHE A 97 -5.02 7.43 12.77
N ASP A 98 -5.28 8.71 12.58
CA ASP A 98 -6.54 9.16 11.98
C ASP A 98 -6.66 8.73 10.52
N LYS A 99 -7.87 8.90 9.98
CA LYS A 99 -8.09 8.84 8.53
C LYS A 99 -7.22 9.90 7.83
N TRP A 100 -6.55 9.51 6.75
CA TRP A 100 -5.95 10.51 5.87
C TRP A 100 -7.04 11.18 5.05
N SER A 101 -6.85 12.46 4.76
CA SER A 101 -7.64 13.13 3.72
C SER A 101 -7.42 12.47 2.36
N GLU A 102 -8.36 12.65 1.43
CA GLU A 102 -8.20 12.16 0.07
C GLU A 102 -6.93 12.72 -0.59
N ASP A 103 -6.64 14.01 -0.39
CA ASP A 103 -5.44 14.68 -0.92
C ASP A 103 -4.13 14.14 -0.32
N GLU A 104 -4.11 13.76 0.95
CA GLU A 104 -2.94 13.12 1.56
C GLU A 104 -2.70 11.73 0.99
N ALA A 105 -3.74 10.91 0.92
CA ALA A 105 -3.66 9.57 0.34
C ALA A 105 -3.26 9.63 -1.14
N ASP A 106 -3.82 10.57 -1.91
CA ASP A 106 -3.53 10.74 -3.32
C ASP A 106 -2.08 11.18 -3.57
N ARG A 107 -1.57 12.16 -2.82
CA ARG A 107 -0.17 12.58 -2.90
C ARG A 107 0.78 11.44 -2.54
N PHE A 108 0.47 10.67 -1.51
CA PHE A 108 1.30 9.54 -1.10
C PHE A 108 1.36 8.45 -2.18
N VAL A 109 0.20 8.02 -2.70
CA VAL A 109 0.14 6.98 -3.73
C VAL A 109 0.74 7.48 -5.04
N THR A 110 0.50 8.73 -5.43
CA THR A 110 1.13 9.36 -6.59
C THR A 110 2.64 9.37 -6.45
N ALA A 111 3.17 9.78 -5.29
CA ALA A 111 4.61 9.75 -5.02
C ALA A 111 5.18 8.34 -5.18
N ALA A 112 4.46 7.31 -4.73
CA ALA A 112 4.87 5.92 -4.90
C ALA A 112 4.85 5.47 -6.37
N LEU A 113 3.85 5.89 -7.15
CA LEU A 113 3.74 5.54 -8.58
C LEU A 113 4.79 6.23 -9.46
N ILE A 114 5.24 7.44 -9.11
CA ILE A 114 6.26 8.17 -9.88
C ILE A 114 7.69 7.84 -9.47
N LYS A 115 7.92 7.17 -8.32
CA LYS A 115 9.25 6.78 -7.81
C LYS A 115 9.93 5.67 -8.62
N ARG A 116 9.42 5.40 -9.83
CA ARG A 116 9.94 4.44 -10.81
C ARG A 116 11.37 4.77 -11.26
#